data_AF-A0A6B1E325-F1
#
_entry.id   AF-A0A6B1E325-F1
#
_cell.length_a   1.000
_cell.length_b   1.000
_cell.length_c   1.000
_cell.angle_alpha   90.00
_cell.angle_beta   90.00
_cell.angle_gamma   90.00
#
_symmetry.space_group_name_H-M   'P 1'
#
loop_
_entity.id
_entity.type
_entity.pdbx_description
1 polymer ?
#
loop_
_entity_poly.entity_id
_entity_poly.type
_entity_poly.pdbx_seq_one_letter_code
_entity_poly.pdbx_strand_id
1 'polypeptide(L)'
;MHATVRRQRVHGSNSHLVPVMGVRDRPTGDVAAEAVARDDSATAREFLRDHTTGPVMVYTDDSKIYARLPRHRSVNHSRGQYVDGSCHTNGIESFWALFKRGHYGTYHQISPQHLHRYITEFCGRHYMRHLTAGERIGRVAAALDGRRLPYAELVA
;
A
#
# COMPACT_ATOMS: atom_id res chain seq x y z
N MET A 1 -2.33 -19.97 9.54
CA MET A 1 -3.56 -19.62 8.79
C MET A 1 -3.69 -20.55 7.60
N HIS A 2 -4.77 -21.31 7.49
CA HIS A 2 -4.98 -22.32 6.44
C HIS A 2 -5.16 -21.70 5.04
N ALA A 3 -4.50 -22.28 4.03
CA ALA A 3 -4.55 -21.85 2.62
C ALA A 3 -5.98 -21.78 2.05
N THR A 4 -6.89 -22.62 2.57
CA THR A 4 -8.30 -22.69 2.18
C THR A 4 -9.08 -21.41 2.48
N VAL A 5 -8.77 -20.75 3.61
CA VAL A 5 -9.45 -19.50 4.02
C VAL A 5 -8.96 -18.31 3.18
N ARG A 6 -7.73 -18.35 2.65
CA ARG A 6 -7.21 -17.33 1.74
C ARG A 6 -7.93 -17.33 0.39
N ARG A 7 -8.24 -18.51 -0.18
CA ARG A 7 -8.88 -18.63 -1.50
C ARG A 7 -10.29 -18.02 -1.56
N GLN A 8 -11.09 -18.15 -0.51
CA GLN A 8 -12.47 -17.65 -0.50
C GLN A 8 -12.58 -16.11 -0.50
N ARG A 9 -11.57 -15.38 -0.02
CA ARG A 9 -11.61 -13.90 0.02
C ARG A 9 -11.22 -13.22 -1.29
N VAL A 10 -10.63 -13.93 -2.24
CA VAL A 10 -10.05 -13.33 -3.46
C VAL A 10 -11.08 -13.11 -4.58
N HIS A 11 -12.26 -13.75 -4.51
CA HIS A 11 -13.24 -13.79 -5.62
C HIS A 11 -14.56 -13.02 -5.37
N GLY A 12 -14.60 -12.10 -4.40
CA GLY A 12 -15.75 -11.22 -4.20
C GLY A 12 -15.56 -9.88 -4.92
N SER A 13 -16.49 -9.52 -5.81
CA SER A 13 -16.64 -8.14 -6.29
C SER A 13 -17.00 -7.25 -5.10
N ASN A 14 -15.99 -6.64 -4.49
CA ASN A 14 -16.14 -5.74 -3.34
C ASN A 14 -16.54 -4.34 -3.82
N SER A 15 -17.70 -4.22 -4.47
CA SER A 15 -18.19 -2.97 -5.09
C SER A 15 -18.34 -1.79 -4.10
N HIS A 16 -18.31 -2.07 -2.80
CA HIS A 16 -18.46 -1.12 -1.69
C HIS A 16 -17.14 -0.81 -0.98
N LEU A 17 -16.03 -1.47 -1.34
CA LEU A 17 -14.72 -1.19 -0.77
C LEU A 17 -13.92 -0.30 -1.71
N VAL A 18 -13.20 0.66 -1.13
CA VAL A 18 -12.27 1.50 -1.88
C VAL A 18 -10.96 0.72 -2.08
N PRO A 19 -10.53 0.46 -3.34
CA PRO A 19 -9.26 -0.21 -3.59
C PRO A 19 -8.10 0.71 -3.20
N VAL A 20 -7.02 0.10 -2.70
CA VAL A 20 -5.79 0.80 -2.32
C VAL A 20 -4.62 0.11 -3.03
N MET A 21 -3.83 0.89 -3.75
CA MET A 21 -2.60 0.42 -4.39
C MET A 21 -1.39 0.92 -3.60
N GLY A 22 -0.30 0.16 -3.67
CA GLY A 22 0.93 0.50 -2.99
C GLY A 22 2.14 -0.10 -3.66
N VAL A 23 3.24 0.65 -3.66
CA VAL A 23 4.55 0.24 -4.15
C VAL A 23 5.55 0.35 -3.02
N ARG A 24 6.50 -0.59 -2.99
CA ARG A 24 7.63 -0.55 -2.07
C ARG A 24 8.92 -0.48 -2.86
N ASP A 25 9.73 0.54 -2.61
CA ASP A 25 11.08 0.57 -3.13
C ASP A 25 11.95 -0.46 -2.39
N ARG A 26 12.75 -1.23 -3.13
CA ARG A 26 13.52 -2.33 -2.55
C ARG A 26 14.82 -1.86 -1.88
N PRO A 27 15.65 -1.02 -2.53
CA PRO A 27 16.82 -0.42 -1.91
C PRO A 27 16.52 0.37 -0.65
N THR A 28 15.59 1.33 -0.67
CA THR A 28 15.32 2.18 0.51
C THR A 28 14.38 1.50 1.50
N GLY A 29 13.47 0.66 1.00
CA GLY A 29 12.42 0.06 1.80
C GLY A 29 11.28 1.02 2.12
N ASP A 30 11.18 2.13 1.38
CA ASP A 30 10.09 3.09 1.48
C ASP A 30 8.84 2.56 0.79
N VAL A 31 7.69 3.00 1.29
CA VAL A 31 6.38 2.61 0.76
C VAL A 31 5.60 3.85 0.42
N ALA A 32 5.03 3.85 -0.78
CA ALA A 32 4.00 4.79 -1.18
C ALA A 32 2.73 4.00 -1.45
N ALA A 33 1.58 4.53 -1.04
CA ALA A 33 0.28 3.93 -1.27
C ALA A 33 -0.79 5.00 -1.34
N GLU A 34 -1.85 4.71 -2.09
CA GLU A 34 -2.99 5.61 -2.24
C GLU A 34 -4.28 4.84 -2.49
N ALA A 35 -5.39 5.46 -2.14
CA ALA A 35 -6.71 4.99 -2.55
C ALA A 35 -6.88 5.25 -4.05
N VAL A 36 -7.28 4.24 -4.81
CA VAL A 36 -7.46 4.32 -6.25
C VAL A 36 -8.93 4.15 -6.62
N ALA A 37 -9.32 4.65 -7.78
CA ALA A 37 -10.71 4.58 -8.22
C ALA A 37 -11.15 3.15 -8.57
N ARG A 38 -10.24 2.35 -9.15
CA ARG A 38 -10.52 1.00 -9.67
C ARG A 38 -9.30 0.10 -9.50
N ASP A 39 -9.54 -1.20 -9.35
CA ASP A 39 -8.53 -2.26 -9.31
C ASP A 39 -8.27 -2.85 -10.71
N ASP A 40 -8.00 -1.99 -11.69
CA ASP A 40 -7.77 -2.40 -13.09
C ASP A 40 -6.34 -2.14 -13.59
N SER A 41 -6.00 -2.72 -14.74
CA SER A 41 -4.68 -2.56 -15.35
C SER A 41 -4.33 -1.14 -15.79
N ALA A 42 -5.33 -0.31 -16.09
CA ALA A 42 -5.07 1.07 -16.50
C ALA A 42 -4.63 1.89 -15.29
N THR A 43 -5.37 1.77 -14.19
CA THR A 43 -5.11 2.39 -12.90
C THR A 43 -3.78 1.92 -12.33
N ALA A 44 -3.45 0.63 -12.42
CA ALA A 44 -2.15 0.12 -11.97
C ALA A 44 -0.95 0.71 -12.74
N ARG A 45 -1.09 0.95 -14.05
CA ARG A 45 -0.04 1.59 -14.85
C ARG A 45 0.15 3.05 -14.50
N GLU A 46 -0.97 3.76 -14.31
CA GLU A 46 -0.98 5.14 -13.85
C GLU A 46 -0.33 5.30 -12.49
N PHE A 47 -0.78 4.50 -11.51
CA PHE A 47 -0.21 4.46 -10.17
C PHE A 47 1.33 4.27 -10.20
N LEU A 48 1.81 3.31 -10.99
CA LEU A 48 3.26 3.06 -11.10
C LEU A 48 4.01 4.22 -11.74
N ARG A 49 3.45 4.84 -12.79
CA ARG A 49 4.06 5.99 -13.46
C ARG A 49 4.22 7.17 -12.51
N ASP A 50 3.23 7.39 -11.64
CA ASP A 50 3.23 8.53 -10.72
C ASP A 50 4.17 8.31 -9.52
N HIS A 51 4.55 7.05 -9.24
CA HIS A 51 5.38 6.66 -8.09
C HIS A 51 6.77 6.11 -8.47
N THR A 52 7.15 6.11 -9.74
CA THR A 52 8.47 5.62 -10.18
C THR A 52 9.15 6.59 -11.12
N THR A 53 10.47 6.71 -11.02
CA THR A 53 11.26 7.56 -11.92
C THR A 53 12.02 6.69 -12.91
N GLY A 54 11.58 6.72 -14.17
CA GLY A 54 12.22 5.98 -15.25
C GLY A 54 11.88 4.48 -15.27
N PRO A 55 12.56 3.70 -16.13
CA PRO A 55 12.18 2.33 -16.40
C PRO A 55 12.72 1.37 -15.33
N VAL A 56 11.88 1.04 -14.35
CA VAL A 56 12.19 0.15 -13.22
C VAL A 56 11.73 -1.30 -13.45
N MET A 57 12.34 -2.26 -12.73
CA MET A 57 11.85 -3.64 -12.67
C MET A 57 10.75 -3.76 -11.61
N VAL A 58 9.57 -4.23 -12.02
CA VAL A 58 8.40 -4.37 -11.14
C VAL A 58 8.17 -5.83 -10.77
N TYR A 59 7.90 -6.09 -9.50
CA TYR A 59 7.62 -7.42 -8.95
C TYR A 59 6.23 -7.46 -8.34
N THR A 60 5.35 -8.36 -8.80
CA THR A 60 3.97 -8.49 -8.29
C THR A 60 3.58 -9.94 -8.01
N ASP A 61 2.34 -10.14 -7.56
CA ASP A 61 1.67 -11.44 -7.56
C ASP A 61 1.16 -11.82 -8.96
N ASP A 62 0.40 -12.91 -9.06
CA ASP A 62 -0.18 -13.45 -10.29
C ASP A 62 -1.49 -12.77 -10.73
N SER A 63 -1.84 -11.60 -10.15
CA SER A 63 -3.04 -10.87 -10.56
C SER A 63 -2.96 -10.40 -12.01
N LYS A 64 -4.06 -10.60 -12.75
CA LYS A 64 -4.19 -10.20 -14.16
C LYS A 64 -4.06 -8.70 -14.38
N ILE A 65 -4.29 -7.89 -13.34
CA ILE A 65 -4.20 -6.43 -13.43
C ILE A 65 -2.78 -5.99 -13.81
N TYR A 66 -1.76 -6.78 -13.45
CA TYR A 66 -0.35 -6.50 -13.70
C TYR A 66 0.20 -7.11 -14.99
N ALA A 67 -0.59 -7.92 -15.71
CA ALA A 67 -0.10 -8.72 -16.84
C ALA A 67 0.48 -7.90 -18.01
N ARG A 68 0.18 -6.59 -18.09
CA ARG A 68 0.63 -5.68 -19.15
C ARG A 68 1.60 -4.61 -18.64
N LEU A 69 2.25 -4.83 -17.50
CA LEU A 69 3.28 -3.92 -17.00
C LEU A 69 4.60 -4.09 -17.76
N PRO A 70 5.30 -2.99 -18.10
CA PRO A 70 6.63 -3.07 -18.69
C PRO A 70 7.64 -3.56 -17.65
N ARG A 71 8.65 -4.35 -18.07
CA ARG A 71 9.74 -4.84 -17.21
C ARG A 71 9.23 -5.44 -15.89
N HIS A 72 8.40 -6.48 -16.03
CA HIS A 72 7.64 -7.07 -14.94
C HIS A 72 7.99 -8.54 -14.72
N ARG A 73 8.06 -8.96 -13.46
CA ARG A 73 8.06 -10.37 -13.04
C ARG A 73 6.98 -10.60 -12.00
N SER A 74 6.38 -11.78 -12.01
CA SER A 74 5.38 -12.17 -11.02
C SER A 74 5.74 -13.48 -10.34
N VAL A 75 5.31 -13.62 -9.08
CA VAL A 75 5.31 -14.91 -8.37
C VAL A 75 3.90 -15.49 -8.40
N ASN A 76 3.81 -16.80 -8.64
CA ASN A 76 2.53 -17.49 -8.68
C ASN A 76 2.17 -18.11 -7.32
N HIS A 77 1.47 -17.34 -6.50
CA HIS A 77 1.00 -17.80 -5.19
C HIS A 77 -0.01 -18.95 -5.29
N SER A 78 -0.81 -19.01 -6.37
CA SER A 78 -1.80 -20.07 -6.54
C SER A 78 -1.18 -21.46 -6.78
N ARG A 79 0.07 -21.50 -7.25
CA ARG A 79 0.90 -22.70 -7.41
C ARG A 79 1.90 -22.92 -6.26
N GLY A 80 1.80 -22.14 -5.18
CA GLY A 80 2.69 -22.25 -4.02
C GLY A 80 4.08 -21.64 -4.23
N GLN A 81 4.29 -20.86 -5.30
CA GLN A 81 5.54 -20.14 -5.55
C GLN A 81 5.49 -18.78 -4.85
N TYR A 82 6.22 -18.64 -3.74
CA TYR A 82 6.28 -17.38 -2.97
C TYR A 82 7.55 -16.56 -3.26
N VAL A 83 8.59 -17.20 -3.78
CA VAL A 83 9.88 -16.58 -4.13
C VAL A 83 10.38 -17.22 -5.43
N ASP A 84 10.83 -16.39 -6.36
CA ASP A 84 11.52 -16.80 -7.60
C ASP A 84 12.76 -15.94 -7.81
N GLY A 85 13.89 -16.40 -7.26
CA GLY A 85 15.11 -15.61 -7.17
C GLY A 85 14.86 -14.28 -6.46
N SER A 86 15.05 -13.16 -7.16
CA SER A 86 14.71 -11.84 -6.63
C SER A 86 13.22 -11.49 -6.73
N CYS A 87 12.39 -12.24 -7.46
CA CYS A 87 10.96 -11.93 -7.58
C CYS A 87 10.18 -12.42 -6.35
N HIS A 88 9.60 -11.49 -5.59
CA HIS A 88 8.71 -11.75 -4.45
C HIS A 88 8.00 -10.46 -4.01
N THR A 89 6.87 -10.58 -3.32
CA THR A 89 6.04 -9.47 -2.81
C THR A 89 6.09 -9.29 -1.29
N ASN A 90 6.91 -10.09 -0.58
CA ASN A 90 6.97 -10.13 0.89
C ASN A 90 7.07 -8.76 1.58
N GLY A 91 7.83 -7.81 1.00
CA GLY A 91 8.02 -6.48 1.57
C GLY A 91 6.72 -5.68 1.64
N ILE A 92 6.02 -5.54 0.52
CA ILE A 92 4.74 -4.80 0.47
C ILE A 92 3.63 -5.57 1.20
N GLU A 93 3.65 -6.91 1.18
CA GLU A 93 2.71 -7.72 1.97
C GLU A 93 2.83 -7.49 3.48
N SER A 94 4.07 -7.32 3.98
CA SER A 94 4.32 -7.01 5.39
C SER A 94 3.74 -5.65 5.77
N PHE A 95 3.83 -4.66 4.88
CA PHE A 95 3.18 -3.36 5.04
C PHE A 95 1.65 -3.49 5.12
N TRP A 96 1.02 -4.23 4.19
CA TRP A 96 -0.42 -4.46 4.22
C TRP A 96 -0.88 -5.22 5.48
N ALA A 97 -0.06 -6.14 5.99
CA ALA A 97 -0.34 -6.83 7.23
C ALA A 97 -0.33 -5.88 8.45
N LEU A 98 0.52 -4.85 8.46
CA LEU A 98 0.54 -3.82 9.51
C LEU A 98 -0.66 -2.88 9.37
N PHE A 99 -0.95 -2.41 8.16
CA PHE A 99 -2.09 -1.54 7.87
C PHE A 99 -3.41 -2.17 8.36
N LYS A 100 -3.67 -3.42 7.93
CA LYS A 100 -4.87 -4.16 8.35
C LYS A 100 -4.92 -4.39 9.86
N ARG A 101 -3.79 -4.69 10.52
CA ARG A 101 -3.75 -4.82 11.99
C ARG A 101 -4.11 -3.53 12.71
N GLY A 102 -3.64 -2.38 12.23
CA GLY A 102 -4.03 -1.11 12.84
C GLY A 102 -5.49 -0.74 12.57
N HIS A 103 -6.05 -1.12 11.42
CA HIS A 103 -7.50 -1.04 11.21
C HIS A 103 -8.28 -1.86 12.25
N TYR A 104 -7.90 -3.12 12.48
CA TYR A 104 -8.60 -3.97 13.45
C TYR A 104 -8.37 -3.60 14.91
N GLY A 105 -7.19 -3.08 15.27
CA GLY A 105 -6.79 -2.91 16.68
C GLY A 105 -6.74 -1.47 17.18
N THR A 106 -6.59 -0.47 16.31
CA THR A 106 -6.46 0.95 16.71
C THR A 106 -7.64 1.78 16.27
N TYR A 107 -8.03 1.66 14.99
CA TYR A 107 -9.04 2.55 14.41
C TYR A 107 -10.45 1.97 14.48
N HIS A 108 -10.60 0.64 14.40
CA HIS A 108 -11.85 -0.13 14.34
C HIS A 108 -12.80 0.21 13.17
N GLN A 109 -12.85 1.47 12.73
CA GLN A 109 -13.62 1.96 11.59
C GLN A 109 -12.80 3.02 10.85
N ILE A 110 -12.69 2.88 9.53
CA ILE A 110 -12.04 3.87 8.65
C ILE A 110 -13.08 4.30 7.63
N SER A 111 -13.44 5.58 7.62
CA SER A 111 -14.34 6.14 6.61
C SER A 111 -13.61 6.20 5.24
N PRO A 112 -14.31 5.95 4.13
CA PRO A 112 -13.75 6.17 2.79
C PRO A 112 -13.24 7.60 2.60
N GLN A 113 -13.95 8.59 3.15
CA GLN A 113 -13.63 10.02 3.09
C GLN A 113 -12.23 10.33 3.63
N HIS A 114 -11.82 9.67 4.72
CA HIS A 114 -10.54 9.93 5.39
C HIS A 114 -9.48 8.86 5.11
N LEU A 115 -9.78 7.86 4.29
CA LEU A 115 -8.89 6.73 4.00
C LEU A 115 -7.48 7.18 3.59
N HIS A 116 -7.39 8.22 2.76
CA HIS A 116 -6.12 8.82 2.32
C HIS A 116 -5.22 9.28 3.49
N ARG A 117 -5.81 9.80 4.58
CA ARG A 117 -5.07 10.25 5.76
C ARG A 117 -4.47 9.07 6.51
N TYR A 118 -5.23 7.99 6.69
CA TYR A 118 -4.73 6.76 7.29
C TYR A 118 -3.61 6.14 6.44
N ILE A 119 -3.78 6.06 5.12
CA ILE A 119 -2.74 5.52 4.24
C ILE A 119 -1.46 6.35 4.35
N THR A 120 -1.56 7.68 4.29
CA THR A 120 -0.43 8.60 4.43
C THR A 120 0.28 8.39 5.76
N GLU A 121 -0.48 8.23 6.84
CA GLU A 121 0.04 7.98 8.17
C GLU A 121 0.83 6.67 8.26
N PHE A 122 0.31 5.57 7.71
CA PHE A 122 1.03 4.29 7.70
C PHE A 122 2.28 4.33 6.82
N CYS A 123 2.24 5.01 5.67
CA CYS A 123 3.42 5.21 4.83
C CYS A 123 4.49 6.00 5.62
N GLY A 124 4.09 7.09 6.28
CA GLY A 124 4.97 7.88 7.14
C GLY A 124 5.55 7.08 8.31
N ARG A 125 4.73 6.29 9.02
CA ARG A 125 5.20 5.37 10.08
C ARG A 125 6.23 4.37 9.54
N HIS A 126 6.00 3.82 8.36
CA HIS A 126 6.90 2.85 7.75
C HIS A 126 8.24 3.49 7.37
N TYR A 127 8.21 4.68 6.78
CA TYR A 127 9.38 5.48 6.43
C TYR A 127 10.21 5.84 7.67
N MET A 128 9.55 6.29 8.74
CA MET A 128 10.19 6.76 9.96
C MET A 128 10.56 5.65 10.96
N ARG A 129 10.37 4.37 10.62
CA ARG A 129 10.52 3.24 11.58
C ARG A 129 11.92 3.08 12.18
N HIS A 130 12.93 3.55 11.46
CA HIS A 130 14.35 3.46 11.86
C HIS A 130 14.82 4.68 12.65
N LEU A 131 13.98 5.71 12.74
CA LEU A 131 14.30 6.95 13.44
C LEU A 131 14.04 6.80 14.95
N THR A 132 14.82 7.52 15.73
CA THR A 132 14.60 7.69 17.18
C THR A 132 13.27 8.43 17.44
N ALA A 133 12.79 8.37 18.69
CA ALA A 133 11.59 9.10 19.08
C ALA A 133 11.71 10.62 18.83
N GLY A 134 12.85 11.22 19.18
CA GLY A 134 13.10 12.65 18.97
C GLY A 134 13.09 13.05 17.50
N GLU A 135 13.74 12.27 16.62
CA GLU A 135 13.73 12.52 15.17
C GLU A 135 12.32 12.41 14.57
N ARG A 136 11.52 11.43 15.03
CA ARG A 136 10.13 11.28 14.59
C ARG A 136 9.29 12.48 14.96
N ILE A 137 9.37 12.91 16.22
CA ILE A 137 8.66 14.10 16.71
C ILE A 137 9.10 15.33 15.91
N GLY A 138 10.41 15.52 15.72
CA GLY A 138 10.95 16.65 14.95
C GLY A 138 10.45 16.68 13.51
N ARG A 139 10.40 15.53 12.82
CA ARG A 139 9.88 15.46 11.45
C ARG A 139 8.39 15.72 11.36
N VAL A 140 7.60 15.18 12.29
CA VAL A 140 6.16 15.44 12.34
C VAL A 140 5.91 16.92 12.64
N ALA A 141 6.60 17.51 13.62
CA ALA A 141 6.49 18.92 13.95
C ALA A 141 6.84 19.82 12.76
N ALA A 142 7.93 19.52 12.04
CA ALA A 142 8.30 20.25 10.83
C ALA A 142 7.24 20.12 9.72
N ALA A 143 6.63 18.96 9.55
CA ALA A 143 5.59 18.73 8.54
C ALA A 143 4.26 19.45 8.86
N LEU A 144 4.05 19.83 10.13
CA LEU A 144 2.88 20.59 10.59
C LEU A 144 3.02 22.10 10.37
N ASP A 145 4.22 22.60 10.08
CA ASP A 145 4.45 24.03 9.92
C ASP A 145 3.56 24.62 8.81
N GLY A 146 2.90 25.74 9.12
CA GLY A 146 1.93 26.40 8.24
C GLY A 146 0.65 25.60 7.94
N ARG A 147 0.44 24.42 8.53
CA ARG A 147 -0.76 23.59 8.30
C ARG A 147 -1.77 23.70 9.43
N ARG A 148 -3.05 23.73 9.08
CA ARG A 148 -4.18 23.67 10.02
C ARG A 148 -5.24 22.74 9.45
N LEU A 149 -5.90 21.98 10.33
CA LEU A 149 -7.05 21.15 9.98
C LEU A 149 -8.29 21.65 10.73
N PRO A 150 -9.00 22.66 10.21
CA PRO A 150 -10.23 23.14 10.83
C PRO A 150 -11.34 22.08 10.75
N TYR A 151 -12.29 22.12 11.68
CA TYR A 151 -13.38 21.15 11.74
C TYR A 151 -14.19 21.07 10.44
N ALA A 152 -14.42 22.21 9.78
CA ALA A 152 -15.11 22.26 8.49
C ALA A 152 -14.42 21.41 7.40
N GLU A 153 -13.08 21.40 7.34
CA GLU A 153 -12.31 20.57 6.41
C GLU A 153 -12.19 19.10 6.86
N LEU A 154 -12.40 18.83 8.14
CA LEU A 154 -12.43 17.47 8.66
C LEU A 154 -13.73 16.76 8.28
N VAL A 155 -14.86 17.48 8.24
CA VAL A 155 -16.20 16.89 8.01
C VAL A 155 -16.75 17.10 6.60
N ALA A 156 -16.07 17.90 5.77
CA ALA A 156 -16.42 18.10 4.36
C ALA A 156 -16.28 16.82 3.52
#